data_AF-A0A1M2V8R0-F1
#
_entry.id   AF-A0A1M2V8R0-F1
#
_cell.length_a   1.000
_cell.length_b   1.000
_cell.length_c   1.000
_cell.angle_alpha   90.00
_cell.angle_beta   90.00
_cell.angle_gamma   90.00
#
_symmetry.space_group_name_H-M   'P 1'
#
loop_
_entity.id
_entity.type
_entity.pdbx_description
1 polymer ?
#
loop_
_entity_poly.entity_id
_entity_poly.type
_entity_poly.pdbx_seq_one_letter_code
_entity_poly.pdbx_strand_id
1 'polypeptide(L)'
;MGHQAEKFKLEGNDHFKAGRLQRYFTYERILDEIHYPVHGYSQAKQADPTDPVYPSNLSAALYEVGDYAGCIDAVLRAWRILDGKDTKPDLLVRLSNRLAKALSLGVRAMTISQTDLHANEAGIQELRKAAKTASEGLGNATTAEDLVRTDDTKEYYSIGNDPVINLVEGWGSRTESDILDFNKLSRERLSQMAFLFGGVGDGRHAFGTICGVFDAYKALPRTKQAIFRTHLTMLDIHEAAIARDLCMLILLDNLNHTNEPKTRDEIKSTLMYMFLAPVMPNYSHSCLRKVMADIRARLLTSTPGLPQYWAAPGQRCCPRRPSHA
;
A
#
# COMPACT_ATOMS: atom_id res chain seq x y z
N MET A 1 -34.73 23.69 10.43
CA MET A 1 -33.50 22.98 10.85
C MET A 1 -32.80 22.33 9.66
N GLY A 2 -33.48 21.51 8.85
CA GLY A 2 -32.86 20.81 7.70
C GLY A 2 -32.14 21.68 6.66
N HIS A 3 -32.62 22.89 6.36
CA HIS A 3 -31.98 23.78 5.36
C HIS A 3 -30.57 24.23 5.78
N GLN A 4 -30.30 24.35 7.08
CA GLN A 4 -28.99 24.75 7.58
C GLN A 4 -28.01 23.58 7.58
N ALA A 5 -28.48 22.38 7.97
CA ALA A 5 -27.69 21.16 7.92
C ALA A 5 -27.27 20.81 6.48
N GLU A 6 -28.18 20.98 5.52
CA GLU A 6 -27.92 20.73 4.10
C GLU A 6 -26.85 21.67 3.54
N LYS A 7 -26.88 22.95 3.92
CA LYS A 7 -25.85 23.94 3.55
C LYS A 7 -24.46 23.49 4.03
N PHE A 8 -24.34 23.14 5.31
CA PHE A 8 -23.07 22.67 5.88
C PHE A 8 -22.58 21.37 5.25
N LYS A 9 -23.49 20.46 4.88
CA LYS A 9 -23.15 19.23 4.14
C LYS A 9 -22.59 19.53 2.76
N LEU A 10 -23.21 20.45 2.01
CA LEU A 10 -22.75 20.85 0.68
C LEU A 10 -21.36 21.48 0.73
N GLU A 11 -21.13 22.39 1.68
CA GLU A 11 -19.81 22.96 1.93
C GLU A 11 -18.78 21.87 2.27
N GLY A 12 -19.11 20.94 3.17
CA GLY A 12 -18.26 19.80 3.49
C GLY A 12 -17.92 18.95 2.27
N ASN A 13 -18.90 18.67 1.42
CA ASN A 13 -18.73 17.90 0.18
C ASN A 13 -17.78 18.59 -0.81
N ASP A 14 -17.91 19.91 -0.97
CA ASP A 14 -17.10 20.68 -1.91
C ASP A 14 -15.63 20.68 -1.50
N HIS A 15 -15.35 20.82 -0.21
CA HIS A 15 -13.99 20.70 0.31
C HIS A 15 -13.45 19.28 0.21
N PHE A 16 -14.29 18.26 0.47
CA PHE A 16 -13.88 16.85 0.44
C PHE A 16 -13.49 16.44 -0.98
N LYS A 17 -14.33 16.77 -1.97
CA LYS A 17 -14.06 16.51 -3.39
C LYS A 17 -12.84 17.28 -3.92
N ALA A 18 -12.55 18.45 -3.36
CA ALA A 18 -11.37 19.22 -3.70
C ALA A 18 -10.08 18.76 -3.00
N GLY A 19 -10.12 17.66 -2.23
CA GLY A 19 -8.96 17.13 -1.50
C GLY A 19 -8.47 18.01 -0.36
N ARG A 20 -9.26 19.00 0.08
CA ARG A 20 -8.89 19.93 1.16
C ARG A 20 -9.25 19.32 2.52
N LEU A 21 -8.54 18.27 2.92
CA LEU A 21 -8.92 17.42 4.05
C LEU A 21 -8.55 17.99 5.43
N GLN A 22 -7.49 18.79 5.54
CA GLN A 22 -7.06 19.43 6.79
C GLN A 22 -6.79 20.93 6.60
N ARG A 23 -6.71 21.65 7.73
CA ARG A 23 -6.32 23.06 7.80
C ARG A 23 -4.87 23.21 7.31
N TYR A 24 -4.67 23.94 6.22
CA TYR A 24 -3.37 24.54 5.94
C TYR A 24 -3.22 25.75 6.86
N PHE A 25 -2.29 25.69 7.82
CA PHE A 25 -1.85 26.87 8.54
C PHE A 25 -1.00 27.73 7.58
N THR A 26 -1.65 28.59 6.80
CA THR A 26 -0.95 29.76 6.26
C THR A 26 -1.06 30.88 7.29
N TYR A 27 0.06 31.52 7.60
CA TYR A 27 0.21 32.52 8.67
C TYR A 27 -0.63 33.79 8.46
N GLU A 28 -1.39 33.92 7.36
CA GLU A 28 -2.06 35.16 6.95
C GLU A 28 -3.58 35.21 7.15
N ARG A 29 -4.24 34.20 7.75
CA ARG A 29 -5.69 34.29 8.00
C ARG A 29 -6.11 33.66 9.32
N ILE A 30 -6.08 34.47 10.37
CA ILE A 30 -6.51 34.08 11.73
C ILE A 30 -8.01 34.35 11.98
N LEU A 31 -8.76 34.99 11.08
CA LEU A 31 -10.13 35.46 11.42
C LEU A 31 -11.26 35.19 10.41
N ASP A 32 -11.05 34.43 9.33
CA ASP A 32 -12.17 34.04 8.45
C ASP A 32 -12.55 32.57 8.67
N GLU A 33 -13.86 32.33 8.73
CA GLU A 33 -14.55 31.07 8.99
C GLU A 33 -13.80 29.82 8.46
N ILE A 34 -13.60 28.87 9.36
CA ILE A 34 -12.77 27.70 9.11
C ILE A 34 -13.58 26.65 8.33
N HIS A 35 -13.47 26.67 7.00
CA HIS A 35 -14.21 25.76 6.11
C HIS A 35 -13.36 24.56 5.67
N TYR A 36 -13.58 23.38 6.25
CA TYR A 36 -13.03 22.09 5.79
C TYR A 36 -14.01 20.93 6.09
N PRO A 37 -13.86 19.74 5.46
CA PRO A 37 -14.90 18.71 5.41
C PRO A 37 -15.37 18.24 6.78
N VAL A 38 -14.43 17.98 7.69
CA VAL A 38 -14.74 17.57 9.07
C VAL A 38 -15.52 18.67 9.80
N HIS A 39 -15.20 19.95 9.60
CA HIS A 39 -15.94 21.07 10.19
C HIS A 39 -17.36 21.15 9.64
N GLY A 40 -17.51 21.17 8.31
CA GLY A 40 -18.82 21.23 7.64
C GLY A 40 -19.72 20.06 8.03
N TYR A 41 -19.21 18.82 8.02
CA TYR A 41 -20.01 17.67 8.46
C TYR A 41 -20.31 17.67 9.96
N SER A 42 -19.42 18.22 10.80
CA SER A 42 -19.69 18.38 12.23
C SER A 42 -20.81 19.40 12.49
N GLN A 43 -20.81 20.52 11.76
CA GLN A 43 -21.88 21.52 11.84
C GLN A 43 -23.20 20.99 11.28
N ALA A 44 -23.17 20.25 10.17
CA ALA A 44 -24.35 19.58 9.61
C ALA A 44 -24.98 18.62 10.62
N LYS A 45 -24.17 17.77 11.26
CA LYS A 45 -24.59 16.88 12.34
C LYS A 45 -25.19 17.64 13.53
N GLN A 46 -24.62 18.78 13.92
CA GLN A 46 -25.16 19.58 15.01
C GLN A 46 -26.51 20.22 14.65
N ALA A 47 -26.66 20.66 13.41
CA ALA A 47 -27.87 21.29 12.90
C ALA A 47 -29.03 20.29 12.68
N ASP A 48 -28.71 19.03 12.40
CA ASP A 48 -29.68 17.94 12.35
C ASP A 48 -29.04 16.61 12.83
N PRO A 49 -29.19 16.26 14.12
CA PRO A 49 -28.55 15.08 14.70
C PRO A 49 -29.26 13.77 14.35
N THR A 50 -30.39 13.82 13.63
CA THR A 50 -31.26 12.66 13.38
C THR A 50 -31.04 12.01 12.03
N ASP A 51 -30.35 12.69 11.12
CA ASP A 51 -30.01 12.16 9.80
C ASP A 51 -28.66 11.41 9.87
N PRO A 52 -28.63 10.11 9.51
CA PRO A 52 -27.42 9.29 9.53
C PRO A 52 -26.38 9.67 8.46
N VAL A 53 -26.77 10.44 7.44
CA VAL A 53 -25.87 10.89 6.35
C VAL A 53 -24.75 11.77 6.89
N TYR A 54 -25.03 12.67 7.83
CA TYR A 54 -24.02 13.58 8.37
C TYR A 54 -22.92 12.87 9.16
N PRO A 55 -23.20 12.00 10.15
CA PRO A 55 -22.15 11.23 10.81
C PRO A 55 -21.47 10.22 9.86
N SER A 56 -22.17 9.69 8.85
CA SER A 56 -21.54 8.89 7.79
C SER A 56 -20.50 9.68 7.00
N ASN A 57 -20.84 10.87 6.51
CA ASN A 57 -19.90 11.72 5.76
C ASN A 57 -18.75 12.22 6.65
N LEU A 58 -19.04 12.56 7.91
CA LEU A 58 -18.03 12.89 8.91
C LEU A 58 -17.02 11.75 9.09
N SER A 59 -17.49 10.50 9.21
CA SER A 59 -16.58 9.36 9.35
C SER A 59 -15.68 9.18 8.12
N ALA A 60 -16.17 9.46 6.90
CA ALA A 60 -15.35 9.44 5.69
C ALA A 60 -14.24 10.49 5.76
N ALA A 61 -14.57 11.74 6.12
CA ALA A 61 -13.57 12.79 6.27
C ALA A 61 -12.54 12.50 7.37
N LEU A 62 -12.98 11.97 8.52
CA LEU A 62 -12.10 11.59 9.64
C LEU A 62 -11.14 10.46 9.27
N TYR A 63 -11.61 9.47 8.51
CA TYR A 63 -10.78 8.40 7.98
C TYR A 63 -9.64 8.93 7.09
N GLU A 64 -9.96 9.81 6.13
CA GLU A 64 -8.97 10.36 5.19
C GLU A 64 -7.91 11.25 5.87
N VAL A 65 -8.23 11.87 7.01
CA VAL A 65 -7.27 12.68 7.79
C VAL A 65 -6.48 11.88 8.83
N GLY A 66 -6.68 10.55 8.90
CA GLY A 66 -6.00 9.66 9.83
C GLY A 66 -6.55 9.69 11.27
N ASP A 67 -7.67 10.36 11.53
CA ASP A 67 -8.36 10.32 12.83
C ASP A 67 -9.25 9.07 12.92
N TYR A 68 -8.60 7.92 13.13
CA TYR A 68 -9.28 6.63 13.17
C TYR A 68 -10.21 6.47 14.38
N ALA A 69 -9.84 7.02 15.54
CA ALA A 69 -10.68 6.99 16.73
C ALA A 69 -11.97 7.80 16.49
N GLY A 70 -11.86 9.05 16.02
CA GLY A 70 -13.01 9.87 15.66
C GLY A 70 -13.86 9.26 14.53
N CYS A 71 -13.24 8.59 13.57
CA CYS A 71 -13.92 7.86 12.51
C CYS A 71 -14.83 6.76 13.06
N ILE A 72 -14.31 5.86 13.90
CA ILE A 72 -15.09 4.76 14.53
C ILE A 72 -16.29 5.31 15.27
N ASP A 73 -16.03 6.34 16.05
CA ASP A 73 -17.02 7.08 16.82
C ASP A 73 -18.15 7.62 15.94
N ALA A 74 -17.81 8.20 14.78
CA ALA A 74 -18.77 8.71 13.82
C ALA A 74 -19.55 7.60 13.11
N VAL A 75 -18.89 6.47 12.76
CA VAL A 75 -19.56 5.30 12.20
C VAL A 75 -20.59 4.73 13.17
N LEU A 76 -20.19 4.48 14.43
CA LEU A 76 -21.07 3.87 15.43
C LEU A 76 -22.25 4.79 15.76
N ARG A 77 -22.06 6.12 15.71
CA ARG A 77 -23.17 7.07 15.79
C ARG A 77 -24.11 6.98 14.59
N ALA A 78 -23.58 6.89 13.36
CA ALA A 78 -24.42 6.69 12.17
C ALA A 78 -25.22 5.38 12.27
N TRP A 79 -24.59 4.29 12.75
CA TRP A 79 -25.24 3.01 13.00
C TRP A 79 -26.39 3.13 14.00
N ARG A 80 -26.18 3.75 15.17
CA ARG A 80 -27.23 3.94 16.18
C ARG A 80 -28.46 4.71 15.66
N ILE A 81 -28.27 5.60 14.69
CA ILE A 81 -29.37 6.35 14.05
C ILE A 81 -30.14 5.47 13.06
N LEU A 82 -29.44 4.55 12.40
CA LEU A 82 -29.98 3.63 11.38
C LEU A 82 -30.63 2.39 11.98
N ASP A 83 -30.18 1.95 13.15
CA ASP A 83 -30.66 0.73 13.80
C ASP A 83 -32.19 0.76 13.97
N GLY A 84 -32.85 -0.32 13.55
CA GLY A 84 -34.31 -0.45 13.54
C GLY A 84 -35.07 0.39 12.49
N LYS A 85 -34.39 1.10 11.58
CA LYS A 85 -35.03 1.87 10.48
C LYS A 85 -34.82 1.21 9.11
N ASP A 86 -35.73 1.51 8.19
CA ASP A 86 -35.62 1.11 6.79
C ASP A 86 -34.37 1.76 6.16
N THR A 87 -33.31 0.98 6.07
CA THR A 87 -31.95 1.47 5.81
C THR A 87 -31.49 1.03 4.44
N LYS A 88 -30.85 1.96 3.71
CA LYS A 88 -30.22 1.65 2.42
C LYS A 88 -29.10 0.61 2.62
N PRO A 89 -29.19 -0.59 2.00
CA PRO A 89 -28.18 -1.64 2.12
C PRO A 89 -26.75 -1.15 1.85
N ASP A 90 -26.58 -0.33 0.82
CA ASP A 90 -25.27 0.25 0.44
C ASP A 90 -24.64 1.13 1.51
N LEU A 91 -25.46 1.78 2.34
CA LEU A 91 -24.95 2.61 3.44
C LEU A 91 -24.40 1.74 4.57
N LEU A 92 -25.07 0.65 4.91
CA LEU A 92 -24.62 -0.31 5.94
C LEU A 92 -23.29 -0.96 5.55
N VAL A 93 -23.19 -1.42 4.31
CA VAL A 93 -21.95 -2.02 3.78
C VAL A 93 -20.80 -1.01 3.84
N ARG A 94 -21.02 0.25 3.41
CA ARG A 94 -19.97 1.29 3.47
C ARG A 94 -19.54 1.64 4.89
N LEU A 95 -20.48 1.73 5.83
CA LEU A 95 -20.18 2.00 7.24
C LEU A 95 -19.39 0.84 7.86
N SER A 96 -19.80 -0.40 7.63
CA SER A 96 -19.10 -1.60 8.10
C SER A 96 -17.67 -1.69 7.55
N ASN A 97 -17.49 -1.43 6.25
CA ASN A 97 -16.16 -1.46 5.61
C ASN A 97 -15.23 -0.37 6.18
N ARG A 98 -15.76 0.85 6.36
CA ARG A 98 -14.99 1.94 6.96
C ARG A 98 -14.62 1.64 8.42
N LEU A 99 -15.53 1.03 9.19
CA LEU A 99 -15.27 0.59 10.55
C LEU A 99 -14.11 -0.40 10.62
N ALA A 100 -14.16 -1.44 9.78
CA ALA A 100 -13.12 -2.47 9.75
C ALA A 100 -11.75 -1.87 9.42
N LYS A 101 -11.67 -0.99 8.41
CA LYS A 101 -10.43 -0.29 8.03
C LYS A 101 -9.92 0.62 9.14
N ALA A 102 -10.79 1.44 9.74
CA ALA A 102 -10.42 2.34 10.82
C ALA A 102 -9.94 1.59 12.08
N LEU A 103 -10.55 0.47 12.45
CA LEU A 103 -10.11 -0.38 13.56
C LEU A 103 -8.71 -0.95 13.30
N SER A 104 -8.48 -1.52 12.11
CA SER A 104 -7.18 -2.07 11.72
C SER A 104 -6.08 -1.01 11.75
N LEU A 105 -6.32 0.13 11.10
CA LEU A 105 -5.34 1.21 11.00
C LEU A 105 -5.11 1.92 12.33
N GLY A 106 -6.15 2.13 13.14
CA GLY A 106 -6.01 2.80 14.43
C GLY A 106 -5.31 1.94 15.49
N VAL A 107 -5.48 0.61 15.49
CA VAL A 107 -4.67 -0.28 16.34
C VAL A 107 -3.19 -0.20 15.93
N ARG A 108 -2.90 -0.23 14.62
CA ARG A 108 -1.53 -0.10 14.10
C ARG A 108 -0.91 1.28 14.41
N ALA A 109 -1.72 2.33 14.34
CA ALA A 109 -1.30 3.69 14.67
C ALA A 109 -1.23 3.94 16.20
N MET A 110 -1.57 2.94 17.02
CA MET A 110 -1.69 3.06 18.49
C MET A 110 -2.65 4.17 18.94
N THR A 111 -3.63 4.51 18.11
CA THR A 111 -4.71 5.47 18.45
C THR A 111 -5.96 4.77 19.00
N ILE A 112 -6.00 3.44 18.95
CA ILE A 112 -7.07 2.59 19.49
C ILE A 112 -6.43 1.53 20.39
N SER A 113 -6.92 1.44 21.61
CA SER A 113 -6.51 0.44 22.59
C SER A 113 -7.46 -0.76 22.63
N GLN A 114 -7.03 -1.84 23.27
CA GLN A 114 -7.89 -3.01 23.53
C GLN A 114 -9.14 -2.62 24.34
N THR A 115 -9.02 -1.64 25.25
CA THR A 115 -10.14 -1.12 26.03
C THR A 115 -11.18 -0.44 25.14
N ASP A 116 -10.75 0.32 24.12
CA ASP A 116 -11.65 0.99 23.18
C ASP A 116 -12.43 -0.03 22.33
N LEU A 117 -11.79 -1.15 21.97
CA LEU A 117 -12.44 -2.26 21.27
C LEU A 117 -13.54 -2.89 22.12
N HIS A 118 -13.24 -3.22 23.38
CA HIS A 118 -14.22 -3.81 24.30
C HIS A 118 -15.38 -2.86 24.59
N ALA A 119 -15.12 -1.56 24.74
CA ALA A 119 -16.16 -0.56 24.99
C ALA A 119 -17.19 -0.46 23.83
N ASN A 120 -16.77 -0.78 22.60
CA ASN A 120 -17.59 -0.66 21.40
C ASN A 120 -18.01 -2.01 20.81
N GLU A 121 -17.70 -3.13 21.48
CA GLU A 121 -17.83 -4.49 20.96
C GLU A 121 -19.25 -4.79 20.46
N ALA A 122 -20.28 -4.46 21.23
CA ALA A 122 -21.68 -4.69 20.86
C ALA A 122 -22.03 -4.00 19.52
N GLY A 123 -21.75 -2.71 19.39
CA GLY A 123 -22.06 -1.94 18.18
C GLY A 123 -21.25 -2.40 16.96
N ILE A 124 -20.00 -2.82 17.17
CA ILE A 124 -19.17 -3.41 16.10
C ILE A 124 -19.81 -4.71 15.59
N GLN A 125 -20.23 -5.60 16.48
CA GLN A 125 -20.83 -6.89 16.12
C GLN A 125 -22.19 -6.72 15.44
N GLU A 126 -23.03 -5.82 15.95
CA GLU A 126 -24.35 -5.51 15.40
C GLU A 126 -24.26 -4.97 13.97
N LEU A 127 -23.42 -3.95 13.74
CA LEU A 127 -23.23 -3.38 12.41
C LEU A 127 -22.67 -4.42 11.43
N ARG A 128 -21.71 -5.25 11.88
CA ARG A 128 -21.14 -6.32 11.06
C ARG A 128 -22.21 -7.33 10.63
N LYS A 129 -23.09 -7.73 11.56
CA LYS A 129 -24.19 -8.65 11.28
C LYS A 129 -25.19 -8.04 10.30
N ALA A 130 -25.61 -6.79 10.53
CA ALA A 130 -26.54 -6.08 9.67
C ALA A 130 -26.01 -5.90 8.25
N ALA A 131 -24.73 -5.53 8.12
CA ALA A 131 -24.07 -5.40 6.82
C ALA A 131 -24.00 -6.72 6.05
N LYS A 132 -23.75 -7.85 6.74
CA LYS A 132 -23.74 -9.18 6.11
C LYS A 132 -25.11 -9.55 5.52
N THR A 133 -26.19 -9.32 6.26
CA THR A 133 -27.56 -9.57 5.77
C THR A 133 -27.93 -8.64 4.62
N ALA A 134 -27.56 -7.35 4.71
CA ALA A 134 -27.78 -6.37 3.64
C ALA A 134 -27.08 -6.79 2.33
N SER A 135 -25.86 -7.32 2.45
CA SER A 135 -25.05 -7.90 1.40
C SER A 135 -25.73 -9.04 0.64
N GLU A 136 -26.34 -9.98 1.38
CA GLU A 136 -27.00 -11.16 0.83
C GLU A 136 -28.29 -10.80 0.07
N GLY A 137 -29.02 -9.77 0.53
CA GLY A 137 -30.26 -9.30 -0.11
C GLY A 137 -30.07 -8.56 -1.44
N LEU A 138 -28.84 -8.14 -1.77
CA LEU A 138 -28.49 -7.49 -3.05
C LEU A 138 -28.42 -8.47 -4.24
N GLY A 139 -28.75 -9.76 -4.05
CA GLY A 139 -29.00 -10.71 -5.15
C GLY A 139 -27.77 -11.21 -5.90
N ASN A 140 -26.57 -11.00 -5.35
CA ASN A 140 -25.34 -11.45 -5.97
C ASN A 140 -24.86 -12.77 -5.33
N ALA A 141 -25.36 -13.90 -5.84
CA ALA A 141 -24.90 -15.23 -5.44
C ALA A 141 -23.42 -15.52 -5.83
N THR A 142 -22.83 -14.69 -6.68
CA THR A 142 -21.39 -14.66 -6.97
C THR A 142 -20.57 -13.87 -5.94
N THR A 143 -21.20 -13.16 -4.99
CA THR A 143 -20.50 -12.19 -4.15
C THR A 143 -20.55 -12.49 -2.65
N ALA A 144 -20.89 -13.69 -2.17
CA ALA A 144 -20.54 -14.01 -0.77
C ALA A 144 -19.01 -14.00 -0.59
N GLU A 145 -18.27 -14.40 -1.63
CA GLU A 145 -16.82 -14.28 -1.73
C GLU A 145 -16.38 -12.87 -2.17
N ASP A 146 -17.16 -12.17 -3.01
CA ASP A 146 -16.83 -10.78 -3.40
C ASP A 146 -17.28 -9.69 -2.40
N LEU A 147 -18.11 -10.02 -1.39
CA LEU A 147 -18.42 -9.14 -0.26
C LEU A 147 -17.39 -9.28 0.86
N VAL A 148 -16.59 -10.35 0.81
CA VAL A 148 -15.25 -10.41 1.41
C VAL A 148 -14.21 -9.70 0.49
N ARG A 149 -14.53 -9.43 -0.77
CA ARG A 149 -13.71 -8.66 -1.74
C ARG A 149 -14.26 -7.26 -2.06
N THR A 150 -14.90 -6.58 -1.11
CA THR A 150 -15.07 -5.10 -1.22
C THR A 150 -13.78 -4.37 -0.84
N ASP A 151 -12.68 -4.78 -1.47
CA ASP A 151 -11.42 -4.05 -1.53
C ASP A 151 -10.91 -4.12 -2.98
N ASP A 152 -11.69 -3.60 -3.93
CA ASP A 152 -11.13 -3.26 -5.25
C ASP A 152 -10.12 -2.10 -5.15
N THR A 153 -10.01 -1.49 -3.97
CA THR A 153 -8.83 -0.72 -3.57
C THR A 153 -7.80 -1.65 -2.95
N LYS A 154 -7.18 -2.57 -3.72
CA LYS A 154 -6.07 -3.43 -3.26
C LYS A 154 -5.23 -2.67 -2.21
N GLU A 155 -5.39 -2.96 -0.92
CA GLU A 155 -4.82 -2.07 0.10
C GLU A 155 -3.30 -2.00 -0.09
N TYR A 156 -2.79 -0.80 -0.39
CA TYR A 156 -1.37 -0.61 -0.67
C TYR A 156 -0.61 -0.40 0.64
N TYR A 157 0.08 -1.44 1.09
CA TYR A 157 1.04 -1.29 2.16
C TYR A 157 2.37 -0.81 1.60
N SER A 158 2.69 0.46 1.86
CA SER A 158 3.95 1.06 1.45
C SER A 158 5.15 0.49 2.21
N ILE A 159 4.99 -0.05 3.42
CA ILE A 159 6.10 -0.59 4.22
C ILE A 159 5.60 -1.80 5.01
N GLY A 160 6.23 -2.96 4.81
CA GLY A 160 6.07 -4.13 5.69
C GLY A 160 6.62 -3.88 7.11
N ASN A 161 6.23 -4.68 8.09
CA ASN A 161 6.72 -4.54 9.47
C ASN A 161 7.47 -5.78 9.97
N ASP A 162 7.53 -6.80 9.14
CA ASP A 162 8.25 -8.02 9.41
C ASP A 162 9.75 -7.86 9.15
N PRO A 163 10.59 -8.65 9.84
CA PRO A 163 12.02 -8.69 9.59
C PRO A 163 12.33 -9.05 8.14
N VAL A 164 13.41 -8.49 7.60
CA VAL A 164 13.88 -8.86 6.27
C VAL A 164 14.22 -10.35 6.25
N ILE A 165 13.67 -11.06 5.26
CA ILE A 165 13.97 -12.46 4.99
C ILE A 165 14.92 -12.49 3.79
N ASN A 166 16.07 -13.11 4.00
CA ASN A 166 17.02 -13.45 2.96
C ASN A 166 16.88 -14.95 2.66
N LEU A 167 16.35 -15.30 1.49
CA LEU A 167 16.08 -16.70 1.15
C LEU A 167 17.35 -17.56 1.00
N VAL A 168 18.54 -16.95 1.00
CA VAL A 168 19.81 -17.68 1.09
C VAL A 168 20.05 -18.23 2.50
N GLU A 169 19.64 -17.48 3.52
CA GLU A 169 19.86 -17.80 4.94
C GLU A 169 18.65 -18.51 5.58
N GLY A 170 17.61 -18.78 4.78
CA GLY A 170 16.42 -19.51 5.19
C GLY A 170 15.19 -18.62 5.41
N TRP A 171 14.15 -19.19 6.01
CA TRP A 171 12.81 -18.60 6.14
C TRP A 171 12.56 -17.87 7.48
N GLY A 172 13.60 -17.28 8.08
CA GLY A 172 13.48 -16.58 9.36
C GLY A 172 13.31 -17.52 10.56
N SER A 173 12.36 -17.24 11.47
CA SER A 173 12.24 -17.87 12.81
C SER A 173 11.72 -19.32 12.84
N ARG A 174 11.67 -20.02 11.70
CA ARG A 174 11.28 -21.43 11.68
C ARG A 174 12.43 -22.30 12.17
N THR A 175 12.09 -23.36 12.91
CA THR A 175 12.99 -24.23 13.68
C THR A 175 13.94 -25.08 12.84
N GLU A 176 13.85 -25.04 11.51
CA GLU A 176 14.75 -25.75 10.59
C GLU A 176 15.54 -24.73 9.77
N SER A 177 16.86 -24.88 9.75
CA SER A 177 17.74 -24.02 8.95
C SER A 177 17.67 -24.43 7.47
N ASP A 178 16.70 -23.88 6.74
CA ASP A 178 16.59 -24.00 5.28
C ASP A 178 17.67 -23.16 4.56
N ILE A 179 18.91 -23.22 5.03
CA ILE A 179 20.04 -22.46 4.50
C ILE A 179 20.44 -23.05 3.16
N LEU A 180 20.49 -22.19 2.14
CA LEU A 180 20.93 -22.58 0.81
C LEU A 180 22.46 -22.56 0.71
N ASP A 181 23.07 -23.72 0.93
CA ASP A 181 24.53 -23.88 0.79
C ASP A 181 24.96 -24.03 -0.68
N PHE A 182 25.32 -22.91 -1.30
CA PHE A 182 25.77 -22.85 -2.69
C PHE A 182 27.03 -23.69 -2.98
N ASN A 183 27.87 -23.96 -1.97
CA ASN A 183 29.04 -24.81 -2.15
C ASN A 183 28.67 -26.28 -2.35
N LYS A 184 27.51 -26.72 -1.85
CA LYS A 184 27.00 -28.08 -2.03
C LYS A 184 26.20 -28.27 -3.32
N LEU A 185 25.85 -27.19 -4.02
CA LEU A 185 25.11 -27.28 -5.28
C LEU A 185 25.99 -27.82 -6.41
N SER A 186 25.38 -28.65 -7.27
CA SER A 186 26.00 -29.11 -8.52
C SER A 186 26.18 -27.95 -9.50
N ARG A 187 27.03 -28.13 -10.51
CA ARG A 187 27.25 -27.11 -11.55
C ARG A 187 25.95 -26.72 -12.25
N GLU A 188 25.12 -27.72 -12.57
CA GLU A 188 23.85 -27.54 -13.27
C GLU A 188 22.91 -26.69 -12.43
N ARG A 189 22.75 -26.99 -11.14
CA ARG A 189 21.88 -26.22 -10.23
C ARG A 189 22.38 -24.79 -10.05
N LEU A 190 23.69 -24.63 -9.83
CA LEU A 190 24.31 -23.32 -9.62
C LEU A 190 24.15 -22.38 -10.83
N SER A 191 24.01 -22.94 -12.02
CA SER A 191 23.85 -22.20 -13.28
C SER A 191 22.41 -21.82 -13.65
N GLN A 192 21.43 -22.18 -12.83
CA GLN A 192 20.00 -21.93 -13.10
C GLN A 192 19.18 -21.68 -11.84
N MET A 193 19.78 -21.03 -10.85
CA MET A 193 19.09 -20.72 -9.60
C MET A 193 17.96 -19.73 -9.84
N ALA A 194 16.80 -19.97 -9.25
CA ALA A 194 15.64 -19.09 -9.38
C ALA A 194 14.95 -18.88 -8.03
N PHE A 195 14.55 -17.63 -7.76
CA PHE A 195 13.77 -17.24 -6.58
C PHE A 195 12.47 -16.62 -7.05
N LEU A 196 11.35 -17.01 -6.44
CA LEU A 196 10.02 -16.48 -6.71
C LEU A 196 9.51 -15.74 -5.48
N PHE A 197 9.13 -14.48 -5.65
CA PHE A 197 8.46 -13.67 -4.65
C PHE A 197 7.01 -13.45 -5.11
N GLY A 198 6.08 -14.24 -4.56
CA GLY A 198 4.65 -14.07 -4.78
C GLY A 198 4.05 -13.13 -3.74
N GLY A 199 3.77 -11.89 -4.12
CA GLY A 199 3.46 -10.80 -3.18
C GLY A 199 4.74 -10.13 -2.70
N VAL A 200 5.51 -9.57 -3.63
CA VAL A 200 6.82 -8.96 -3.35
C VAL A 200 6.72 -7.72 -2.45
N GLY A 201 5.57 -7.04 -2.42
CA GLY A 201 5.28 -5.94 -1.52
C GLY A 201 6.23 -4.77 -1.73
N ASP A 202 7.01 -4.45 -0.70
CA ASP A 202 8.05 -3.40 -0.76
C ASP A 202 9.42 -3.88 -1.17
N GLY A 203 9.49 -5.10 -1.69
CA GLY A 203 10.72 -5.66 -2.20
C GLY A 203 11.73 -5.98 -1.11
N ARG A 204 11.45 -5.76 0.18
CA ARG A 204 12.44 -5.95 1.26
C ARG A 204 13.09 -7.33 1.23
N HIS A 205 12.29 -8.39 1.02
CA HIS A 205 12.78 -9.76 0.99
C HIS A 205 13.52 -10.05 -0.32
N ALA A 206 13.06 -9.47 -1.43
CA ALA A 206 13.73 -9.58 -2.71
C ALA A 206 15.11 -8.89 -2.68
N PHE A 207 15.19 -7.65 -2.19
CA PHE A 207 16.43 -6.90 -2.02
C PHE A 207 17.36 -7.56 -0.98
N GLY A 208 16.82 -8.02 0.14
CA GLY A 208 17.58 -8.79 1.13
C GLY A 208 18.16 -10.08 0.53
N THR A 209 17.38 -10.79 -0.28
CA THR A 209 17.86 -11.98 -1.00
C THR A 209 18.90 -11.63 -2.07
N ILE A 210 18.80 -10.50 -2.78
CA ILE A 210 19.84 -10.04 -3.71
C ILE A 210 21.16 -9.81 -2.96
N CYS A 211 21.12 -9.18 -1.79
CA CYS A 211 22.31 -9.00 -0.94
C CYS A 211 22.89 -10.36 -0.51
N GLY A 212 22.06 -11.27 -0.01
CA GLY A 212 22.49 -12.62 0.39
C GLY A 212 23.07 -13.43 -0.77
N VAL A 213 22.47 -13.35 -1.95
CA VAL A 213 22.98 -13.97 -3.19
C VAL A 213 24.35 -13.40 -3.55
N PHE A 214 24.55 -12.09 -3.43
CA PHE A 214 25.83 -11.45 -3.71
C PHE A 214 26.91 -11.87 -2.71
N ASP A 215 26.57 -11.96 -1.42
CA ASP A 215 27.49 -12.44 -0.38
C ASP A 215 27.87 -13.91 -0.62
N ALA A 216 26.91 -14.76 -0.94
CA ALA A 216 27.16 -16.14 -1.32
C ALA A 216 28.04 -16.24 -2.58
N TYR A 217 27.78 -15.43 -3.61
CA TYR A 217 28.59 -15.38 -4.83
C TYR A 217 30.06 -15.03 -4.53
N LYS A 218 30.31 -14.01 -3.69
CA LYS A 218 31.68 -13.64 -3.29
C LYS A 218 32.41 -14.77 -2.57
N ALA A 219 31.68 -15.57 -1.79
CA ALA A 219 32.24 -16.70 -1.04
C ALA A 219 32.52 -17.94 -1.92
N LEU A 220 31.98 -18.01 -3.15
CA LEU A 220 32.21 -19.14 -4.05
C LEU A 220 33.64 -19.14 -4.62
N PRO A 221 34.22 -20.33 -4.88
CA PRO A 221 35.43 -20.45 -5.70
C PRO A 221 35.24 -19.83 -7.09
N ARG A 222 36.31 -19.26 -7.67
CA ARG A 222 36.26 -18.63 -9.02
C ARG A 222 35.65 -19.52 -10.11
N THR A 223 35.90 -20.83 -10.04
CA THR A 223 35.33 -21.81 -10.98
C THR A 223 33.81 -21.92 -10.88
N LYS A 224 33.25 -21.75 -9.68
CA LYS A 224 31.81 -21.73 -9.42
C LYS A 224 31.21 -20.36 -9.72
N GLN A 225 31.91 -19.26 -9.42
CA GLN A 225 31.50 -17.91 -9.79
C GLN A 225 31.27 -17.77 -11.31
N ALA A 226 32.13 -18.36 -12.14
CA ALA A 226 32.04 -18.27 -13.59
C ALA A 226 30.77 -18.90 -14.19
N ILE A 227 30.15 -19.86 -13.49
CA ILE A 227 28.92 -20.53 -13.93
C ILE A 227 27.69 -20.09 -13.14
N PHE A 228 27.87 -19.25 -12.12
CA PHE A 228 26.80 -18.82 -11.23
C PHE A 228 25.80 -17.96 -11.97
N ARG A 229 24.52 -18.37 -11.94
CA ARG A 229 23.43 -17.57 -12.51
C ARG A 229 22.21 -17.67 -11.63
N THR A 230 21.63 -16.51 -11.33
CA THR A 230 20.43 -16.37 -10.52
C THR A 230 19.37 -15.57 -11.27
N HIS A 231 18.13 -16.02 -11.16
CA HIS A 231 16.95 -15.34 -11.66
C HIS A 231 16.01 -15.02 -10.48
N LEU A 232 15.46 -13.82 -10.46
CA LEU A 232 14.45 -13.43 -9.48
C LEU A 232 13.17 -13.08 -10.24
N THR A 233 12.07 -13.70 -9.84
CA THR A 233 10.73 -13.36 -10.32
C THR A 233 9.99 -12.63 -9.20
N MET A 234 9.73 -11.34 -9.40
CA MET A 234 8.99 -10.49 -8.47
C MET A 234 7.55 -10.35 -9.00
N LEU A 235 6.59 -10.93 -8.29
CA LEU A 235 5.16 -10.87 -8.63
C LEU A 235 4.41 -10.15 -7.52
N ASP A 236 3.42 -9.35 -7.91
CA ASP A 236 2.49 -8.76 -6.96
C ASP A 236 1.11 -8.63 -7.61
N ILE A 237 0.09 -8.64 -6.76
CA ILE A 237 -1.27 -8.29 -7.18
C ILE A 237 -1.40 -6.76 -7.32
N HIS A 238 -0.59 -5.99 -6.58
CA HIS A 238 -0.61 -4.54 -6.56
C HIS A 238 0.36 -3.93 -7.59
N GLU A 239 -0.18 -3.29 -8.62
CA GLU A 239 0.62 -2.67 -9.69
C GLU A 239 1.60 -1.61 -9.16
N ALA A 240 1.19 -0.82 -8.17
CA ALA A 240 2.08 0.15 -7.54
C ALA A 240 3.26 -0.48 -6.76
N ALA A 241 3.13 -1.71 -6.26
CA ALA A 241 4.24 -2.41 -5.62
C ALA A 241 5.32 -2.72 -6.67
N ILE A 242 4.93 -3.32 -7.79
CA ILE A 242 5.83 -3.59 -8.92
C ILE A 242 6.41 -2.28 -9.49
N ALA A 243 5.60 -1.25 -9.68
CA ALA A 243 6.07 0.03 -10.21
C ALA A 243 7.09 0.71 -9.28
N ARG A 244 6.89 0.64 -7.96
CA ARG A 244 7.85 1.14 -6.99
C ARG A 244 9.16 0.36 -7.06
N ASP A 245 9.10 -0.96 -7.00
CA ASP A 245 10.28 -1.81 -6.98
C ASP A 245 11.10 -1.63 -8.26
N LEU A 246 10.42 -1.43 -9.39
CA LEU A 246 11.03 -1.08 -10.67
C LEU A 246 11.75 0.28 -10.62
N CYS A 247 11.14 1.29 -10.00
CA CYS A 247 11.79 2.58 -9.78
C CYS A 247 13.03 2.44 -8.88
N MET A 248 12.96 1.63 -7.82
CA MET A 248 14.11 1.38 -6.94
C MET A 248 15.25 0.70 -7.69
N LEU A 249 14.95 -0.32 -8.51
CA LEU A 249 15.98 -1.01 -9.28
C LEU A 249 16.61 -0.11 -10.38
N ILE A 250 15.85 0.79 -11.04
CA ILE A 250 16.45 1.81 -11.94
C ILE A 250 17.29 2.81 -11.17
N LEU A 251 16.85 3.26 -9.99
CA LEU A 251 17.64 4.16 -9.15
C LEU A 251 18.98 3.52 -8.76
N LEU A 252 18.97 2.23 -8.40
CA LEU A 252 20.20 1.46 -8.13
C LEU A 252 21.08 1.32 -9.38
N ASP A 253 20.50 1.09 -10.56
CA ASP A 253 21.23 1.07 -11.83
C ASP A 253 21.92 2.42 -12.10
N ASN A 254 21.17 3.51 -11.98
CA ASN A 254 21.68 4.86 -12.15
C ASN A 254 22.80 5.17 -11.14
N LEU A 255 22.66 4.70 -9.89
CA LEU A 255 23.69 4.85 -8.86
C LEU A 255 24.99 4.12 -9.23
N ASN A 256 24.91 2.99 -9.94
CA ASN A 256 26.09 2.26 -10.40
C ASN A 256 26.80 2.95 -11.57
N HIS A 257 26.08 3.75 -12.37
CA HIS A 257 26.65 4.40 -13.56
C HIS A 257 27.07 5.85 -13.34
N THR A 258 26.61 6.51 -12.27
CA THR A 258 26.97 7.90 -11.97
C THR A 258 28.10 8.02 -10.94
N ASN A 259 29.12 8.81 -11.30
CA ASN A 259 30.24 9.16 -10.41
C ASN A 259 30.10 10.57 -9.81
N GLU A 260 29.10 11.35 -10.24
CA GLU A 260 28.91 12.72 -9.74
C GLU A 260 28.39 12.71 -8.30
N PRO A 261 29.13 13.26 -7.31
CA PRO A 261 28.79 13.13 -5.89
C PRO A 261 27.37 13.61 -5.55
N LYS A 262 26.98 14.77 -6.06
CA LYS A 262 25.66 15.35 -5.82
C LYS A 262 24.53 14.45 -6.34
N THR A 263 24.65 13.98 -7.58
CA THR A 263 23.67 13.07 -8.19
C THR A 263 23.57 11.75 -7.42
N ARG A 264 24.71 11.22 -6.95
CA ARG A 264 24.73 10.02 -6.11
C ARG A 264 23.98 10.23 -4.80
N ASP A 265 24.18 11.37 -4.13
CA ASP A 265 23.51 11.66 -2.86
C ASP A 265 22.01 11.91 -3.05
N GLU A 266 21.61 12.57 -4.13
CA GLU A 266 20.20 12.70 -4.50
C GLU A 266 19.52 11.34 -4.74
N ILE A 267 20.19 10.42 -5.45
CA ILE A 267 19.68 9.07 -5.70
C ILE A 267 19.57 8.28 -4.38
N LYS A 268 20.60 8.28 -3.54
CA LYS A 268 20.57 7.61 -2.22
C LYS A 268 19.46 8.15 -1.33
N SER A 269 19.32 9.48 -1.26
CA SER A 269 18.25 10.15 -0.53
C SER A 269 16.89 9.69 -1.07
N THR A 270 16.73 9.65 -2.39
CA THR A 270 15.47 9.21 -3.03
C THR A 270 15.14 7.75 -2.70
N LEU A 271 16.12 6.84 -2.76
CA LEU A 271 15.96 5.45 -2.35
C LEU A 271 15.51 5.34 -0.88
N MET A 272 16.15 6.09 0.02
CA MET A 272 15.80 6.12 1.44
C MET A 272 14.35 6.59 1.66
N TYR A 273 13.96 7.73 1.06
CA TYR A 273 12.61 8.27 1.22
C TYR A 273 11.54 7.37 0.59
N MET A 274 11.82 6.76 -0.57
CA MET A 274 10.88 5.81 -1.19
C MET A 274 10.60 4.58 -0.32
N PHE A 275 11.58 4.15 0.47
CA PHE A 275 11.45 2.95 1.29
C PHE A 275 10.91 3.23 2.69
N LEU A 276 11.24 4.38 3.29
CA LEU A 276 11.00 4.63 4.72
C LEU A 276 9.97 5.72 5.03
N ALA A 277 9.63 6.58 4.07
CA ALA A 277 8.95 7.84 4.39
C ALA A 277 7.71 8.09 3.51
N PRO A 278 6.61 8.59 4.11
CA PRO A 278 5.43 9.01 3.35
C PRO A 278 5.64 10.34 2.61
N VAL A 279 6.66 11.12 3.00
CA VAL A 279 6.96 12.45 2.45
C VAL A 279 8.43 12.52 2.09
N MET A 280 8.75 13.14 0.95
CA MET A 280 10.13 13.33 0.48
C MET A 280 10.40 14.79 0.08
N PRO A 281 11.65 15.27 0.20
CA PRO A 281 12.04 16.59 -0.27
C PRO A 281 11.85 16.76 -1.78
N ASN A 282 11.66 18.00 -2.24
CA ASN A 282 11.41 18.32 -3.64
C ASN A 282 12.47 17.76 -4.59
N TYR A 283 13.76 17.79 -4.22
CA TYR A 283 14.82 17.26 -5.06
C TYR A 283 14.73 15.73 -5.25
N SER A 284 14.37 14.98 -4.19
CA SER A 284 14.11 13.54 -4.27
C SER A 284 12.86 13.24 -5.09
N HIS A 285 11.80 14.04 -4.92
CA HIS A 285 10.60 13.94 -5.75
C HIS A 285 10.93 14.17 -7.24
N SER A 286 11.72 15.21 -7.56
CA SER A 286 12.17 15.46 -8.93
C SER A 286 13.02 14.31 -9.50
N CYS A 287 13.91 13.73 -8.71
CA CYS A 287 14.69 12.55 -9.08
C CYS A 287 13.78 11.37 -9.43
N LEU A 288 12.83 11.05 -8.54
CA LEU A 288 11.86 9.97 -8.75
C LEU A 288 10.99 10.18 -9.99
N ARG A 289 10.49 11.41 -10.20
CA ARG A 289 9.68 11.74 -11.37
C ARG A 289 10.43 11.54 -12.69
N LYS A 290 11.73 11.85 -12.73
CA LYS A 290 12.58 11.58 -13.91
C LYS A 290 12.69 10.07 -14.17
N VAL A 291 12.91 9.27 -13.13
CA VAL A 291 12.97 7.80 -13.22
C VAL A 291 11.64 7.22 -13.71
N MET A 292 10.51 7.66 -13.16
CA MET A 292 9.19 7.21 -13.61
C MET A 292 8.94 7.53 -15.10
N ALA A 293 9.35 8.72 -15.55
CA ALA A 293 9.23 9.12 -16.95
C ALA A 293 10.12 8.28 -17.87
N ASP A 294 11.37 8.01 -17.46
CA ASP A 294 12.32 7.15 -18.19
C ASP A 294 11.81 5.71 -18.30
N ILE A 295 11.37 5.12 -17.19
CA ILE A 295 10.77 3.77 -17.17
C ILE A 295 9.58 3.71 -18.13
N ARG A 296 8.66 4.68 -18.04
CA ARG A 296 7.50 4.72 -18.92
C ARG A 296 7.92 4.79 -20.39
N ALA A 297 8.91 5.62 -20.72
CA ALA A 297 9.43 5.70 -22.08
C ALA A 297 10.01 4.36 -22.56
N ARG A 298 10.83 3.69 -21.74
CA ARG A 298 11.44 2.39 -22.05
C ARG A 298 10.39 1.28 -22.22
N LEU A 299 9.34 1.26 -21.40
CA LEU A 299 8.31 0.22 -21.48
C LEU A 299 7.36 0.40 -22.67
N LEU A 300 7.25 1.61 -23.23
CA LEU A 300 6.41 1.90 -24.39
C LEU A 300 7.10 1.59 -25.73
N THR A 301 8.40 1.29 -25.75
CA THR A 301 9.09 0.89 -26.99
C THR A 301 8.87 -0.59 -27.29
N SER A 302 8.87 -0.95 -28.58
CA SER A 302 8.73 -2.36 -29.02
C SER A 302 9.90 -3.24 -28.59
N THR A 303 11.05 -2.63 -28.31
CA THR A 303 12.22 -3.24 -27.67
C THR A 303 12.58 -2.40 -26.44
N PRO A 304 12.06 -2.76 -25.25
CA PRO A 304 12.37 -2.03 -24.03
C PRO A 304 13.87 -1.97 -23.77
N GLY A 305 14.41 -0.76 -23.71
CA GLY A 305 15.81 -0.48 -23.37
C GLY A 305 16.08 -0.66 -21.87
N LEU A 306 15.73 -1.82 -21.31
CA LEU A 306 15.88 -2.13 -19.90
C LEU A 306 17.34 -2.56 -19.60
N PRO A 307 17.81 -2.43 -18.34
CA PRO A 307 19.09 -2.98 -17.94
C PRO A 307 19.22 -4.45 -18.33
N GLN A 308 20.41 -4.90 -18.73
CA GLN A 308 20.61 -6.25 -19.29
C GLN A 308 20.26 -7.39 -18.33
N TYR A 309 20.23 -7.10 -17.03
CA TYR A 309 19.84 -8.05 -15.99
C TYR A 309 18.32 -8.10 -15.77
N TRP A 310 17.52 -7.38 -16.56
CA TRP A 310 16.05 -7.41 -16.53
C TRP A 310 15.43 -8.13 -17.72
N ALA A 311 14.27 -8.72 -17.43
CA ALA A 311 13.46 -9.49 -18.34
C ALA A 311 11.99 -9.10 -18.16
N ALA A 312 11.36 -8.47 -19.15
CA ALA A 312 9.91 -8.33 -19.15
C ALA A 312 9.27 -9.64 -19.69
N PRO A 313 8.09 -10.06 -19.19
CA PRO A 313 7.36 -11.19 -19.76
C PRO A 313 7.17 -11.01 -21.28
N GLY A 314 7.61 -11.99 -22.07
CA GLY A 314 7.59 -11.92 -23.54
C GLY A 314 8.93 -11.56 -24.20
N GLN A 315 9.92 -11.05 -23.44
CA GLN A 315 11.31 -10.99 -23.89
C GLN A 315 11.98 -12.33 -23.61
N ARG A 316 12.59 -12.96 -24.64
CA ARG A 316 13.30 -14.24 -24.48
C ARG A 316 14.57 -14.03 -23.66
N CYS A 317 14.56 -14.42 -22.40
CA CYS A 317 15.73 -14.30 -21.50
C CYS A 317 16.56 -15.58 -21.34
N CYS A 318 16.33 -16.59 -22.19
CA CYS A 318 17.24 -17.71 -22.30
C CYS A 318 18.18 -17.51 -23.49
N PRO A 319 19.51 -17.51 -23.30
CA PRO A 319 20.44 -17.74 -24.41
C PRO A 319 20.05 -19.05 -25.08
N ARG A 320 19.94 -19.05 -26.42
CA ARG A 320 19.83 -20.31 -27.18
C ARG A 320 20.96 -21.22 -26.73
N ARG A 321 20.63 -22.49 -26.41
CA ARG A 321 21.65 -23.55 -26.33
C ARG A 321 22.53 -23.42 -27.58
N PRO A 322 23.87 -23.50 -27.46
CA PRO A 322 24.67 -23.73 -28.66
C PRO A 322 24.14 -25.01 -29.31
N SER A 323 23.70 -24.90 -30.55
CA SER A 323 23.42 -26.07 -31.38
C SER A 323 24.73 -26.84 -31.48
N HIS A 324 24.77 -28.03 -30.91
CA HIS A 324 25.80 -28.99 -31.25
C HIS A 324 25.64 -29.33 -32.74
N ALA A 325 26.61 -28.85 -33.53
CA ALA A 325 27.03 -29.40 -34.81
C ALA A 325 28.56 -29.38 -34.79
#